data_AF-A0A8S3HTL0-F1
#
_entry.id   AF-A0A8S3HTL0-F1
#
_cell.length_a   1.000
_cell.length_b   1.000
_cell.length_c   1.000
_cell.angle_alpha   90.00
_cell.angle_beta   90.00
_cell.angle_gamma   90.00
#
_symmetry.space_group_name_H-M   'P 1'
#
loop_
_entity.id
_entity.type
_entity.pdbx_description
1 polymer ?
#
loop_
_entity_poly.entity_id
_entity_poly.type
_entity_poly.pdbx_seq_one_letter_code
_entity_poly.pdbx_strand_id
1 'polypeptide(L)'
;TVYIYKCSNTTITIQGKVNSIVLDQCTKVGIQFTSVVSLIEFINCRGMKAQVLENVPTVQIEKTDGCHIYLSKSSLNTEFITSKSSEMTINVPCGDGEYKEYPIPEQFKTYLQGGKQLLTVPNESSGV
;
A
#
# COMPACT_ATOMS: atom_id res chain seq x y z
N THR A 1 15.15 -3.32 -11.18
CA THR A 1 14.42 -3.45 -9.91
C THR A 1 15.21 -2.81 -8.81
N VAL A 2 14.56 -2.08 -7.91
CA VAL A 2 15.20 -1.46 -6.74
C VAL A 2 14.80 -2.27 -5.51
N TYR A 3 15.77 -2.62 -4.67
CA TYR A 3 15.55 -3.39 -3.44
C TYR A 3 16.13 -2.61 -2.25
N ILE A 4 15.28 -2.29 -1.29
CA ILE A 4 15.58 -1.48 -0.11
C ILE A 4 15.43 -2.39 1.10
N TYR A 5 16.53 -2.58 1.82
CA TYR A 5 16.62 -3.59 2.88
C TYR A 5 17.11 -2.98 4.19
N LYS A 6 16.39 -3.27 5.28
CA LYS A 6 16.78 -2.87 6.65
C LYS A 6 17.08 -1.37 6.81
N CYS A 7 16.42 -0.52 6.04
CA CYS A 7 16.52 0.93 6.21
C CYS A 7 15.62 1.38 7.36
N SER A 8 16.07 2.35 8.15
CA SER A 8 15.26 2.90 9.24
C SER A 8 15.38 4.41 9.37
N ASN A 9 14.25 5.08 9.65
CA ASN A 9 14.17 6.54 9.82
C ASN A 9 14.82 7.31 8.66
N THR A 10 14.42 6.99 7.43
CA THR A 10 15.06 7.53 6.22
C THR A 10 14.02 7.83 5.16
N THR A 11 14.28 8.85 4.35
CA THR A 11 13.49 9.16 3.15
C THR A 11 14.31 8.80 1.91
N ILE A 12 13.69 8.08 0.97
CA ILE A 12 14.31 7.61 -0.26
C ILE A 12 13.53 8.19 -1.44
N THR A 13 14.23 8.77 -2.41
CA THR A 13 13.63 9.27 -3.65
C THR A 13 14.18 8.48 -4.84
N ILE A 14 13.28 7.90 -5.64
CA ILE A 14 13.62 7.17 -6.87
C ILE A 14 13.09 7.98 -8.05
N GLN A 15 14.01 8.53 -8.85
CA GLN A 15 13.66 9.31 -10.03
C GLN A 15 13.56 8.41 -11.26
N GLY A 16 12.58 8.71 -12.11
CA GLY A 16 12.35 8.00 -13.36
C GLY A 16 11.59 6.68 -13.18
N LYS A 17 11.36 6.02 -14.30
CA LYS A 17 10.57 4.78 -14.36
C LYS A 17 11.46 3.57 -14.13
N VAL A 18 11.13 2.76 -13.10
CA VAL A 18 11.83 1.50 -12.82
C VAL A 18 10.90 0.30 -13.02
N ASN A 19 11.46 -0.91 -13.11
CA ASN A 19 10.64 -2.10 -13.29
C ASN A 19 9.72 -2.35 -12.07
N SER A 20 10.32 -2.46 -10.89
CA SER A 20 9.65 -2.68 -9.61
C SER A 20 10.51 -2.16 -8.45
N ILE A 21 9.87 -1.99 -7.30
CA ILE A 21 10.50 -1.57 -6.04
C ILE A 21 10.10 -2.56 -4.94
N VAL A 22 11.04 -2.96 -4.09
CA VAL A 22 10.77 -3.78 -2.90
C VAL A 22 11.37 -3.11 -1.68
N LEU A 23 10.59 -3.00 -0.60
CA LEU A 23 11.03 -2.60 0.72
C LEU A 23 10.86 -3.79 1.65
N ASP A 24 11.96 -4.33 2.17
CA ASP A 24 11.97 -5.44 3.12
C ASP A 24 12.63 -5.05 4.44
N GLN A 25 12.00 -5.43 5.56
CA GLN A 25 12.50 -5.19 6.91
C GLN A 25 12.80 -3.70 7.20
N CYS A 26 12.06 -2.78 6.59
CA CYS A 26 12.24 -1.34 6.77
C CYS A 26 11.34 -0.81 7.91
N THR A 27 11.82 0.22 8.63
CA THR A 27 11.05 0.82 9.73
C THR A 27 11.10 2.34 9.68
N LYS A 28 9.95 3.01 9.63
CA LYS A 28 9.84 4.48 9.53
C LYS A 28 10.54 5.01 8.28
N VAL A 29 10.27 4.39 7.13
CA VAL A 29 10.82 4.81 5.84
C VAL A 29 9.76 5.51 5.01
N GLY A 30 10.12 6.70 4.51
CA GLY A 30 9.39 7.40 3.46
C GLY A 30 9.99 7.10 2.10
N ILE A 31 9.17 6.78 1.09
CA ILE A 31 9.61 6.62 -0.28
C ILE A 31 8.80 7.50 -1.22
N GLN A 32 9.47 8.25 -2.09
CA GLN A 32 8.85 8.95 -3.20
C GLN A 32 9.41 8.40 -4.50
N PHE A 33 8.55 8.02 -5.44
CA PHE A 33 9.00 7.44 -6.70
C PHE A 33 8.18 7.95 -7.89
N THR A 34 8.82 8.07 -9.06
CA THR A 34 8.13 8.54 -10.28
C THR A 34 7.08 7.54 -10.74
N SER A 35 7.51 6.37 -11.22
CA SER A 35 6.61 5.29 -11.64
C SER A 35 7.29 3.92 -11.63
N VAL A 36 6.48 2.87 -11.59
CA VAL A 36 6.93 1.48 -11.76
C VAL A 36 6.21 0.83 -12.94
N VAL A 37 6.86 -0.16 -13.58
CA VAL A 37 6.25 -0.96 -14.66
C VAL A 37 5.25 -1.95 -14.10
N SER A 38 5.59 -2.62 -12.98
CA SER A 38 4.75 -3.66 -12.39
C SER A 38 4.20 -3.24 -11.03
N LEU A 39 5.05 -3.20 -10.00
CA LEU A 39 4.59 -3.07 -8.63
C LEU A 39 5.60 -2.43 -7.68
N ILE A 40 5.09 -2.06 -6.51
CA ILE A 40 5.87 -1.82 -5.30
C ILE A 40 5.42 -2.80 -4.20
N GLU A 41 6.38 -3.41 -3.52
CA GLU A 41 6.17 -4.39 -2.46
C GLU A 41 6.71 -3.86 -1.12
N PHE A 42 5.91 -4.00 -0.06
CA PHE A 42 6.31 -3.77 1.33
C PHE A 42 6.22 -5.11 2.07
N ILE A 43 7.34 -5.59 2.59
CA ILE A 43 7.45 -6.90 3.24
C ILE A 43 8.12 -6.72 4.61
N ASN A 44 7.51 -7.25 5.67
CA ASN A 44 8.07 -7.18 7.04
C ASN A 44 8.41 -5.75 7.51
N CYS A 45 7.64 -4.75 7.07
CA CYS A 45 7.94 -3.35 7.34
C CYS A 45 7.11 -2.79 8.52
N ARG A 46 7.49 -1.61 9.01
CA ARG A 46 6.69 -0.86 10.01
C ARG A 46 6.71 0.64 9.79
N GLY A 47 5.57 1.30 9.82
CA GLY A 47 5.45 2.75 9.76
C GLY A 47 5.95 3.33 8.43
N MET A 48 5.47 2.78 7.32
CA MET A 48 5.89 3.15 5.97
C MET A 48 5.04 4.30 5.42
N LYS A 49 5.66 5.16 4.61
CA LYS A 49 4.96 6.14 3.77
C LYS A 49 5.49 6.04 2.35
N ALA A 50 4.60 5.95 1.36
CA ALA A 50 4.99 5.86 -0.04
C ALA A 50 4.20 6.83 -0.89
N GLN A 51 4.85 7.60 -1.75
CA GLN A 51 4.21 8.53 -2.67
C GLN A 51 4.63 8.22 -4.11
N VAL A 52 3.64 8.00 -4.97
CA VAL A 52 3.84 7.89 -6.42
C VAL A 52 3.56 9.25 -7.07
N LEU A 53 4.43 9.68 -7.98
CA LEU A 53 4.25 10.94 -8.71
C LEU A 53 3.45 10.75 -10.00
N GLU A 54 3.66 9.62 -10.67
CA GLU A 54 2.92 9.23 -11.86
C GLU A 54 2.13 7.94 -11.57
N ASN A 55 2.50 6.81 -12.16
CA ASN A 55 1.69 5.59 -12.12
C ASN A 55 2.36 4.43 -11.36
N VAL A 56 1.53 3.63 -10.70
CA VAL A 56 1.87 2.33 -10.10
C VAL A 56 0.69 1.38 -10.33
N PRO A 57 0.87 0.29 -11.11
CA PRO A 57 -0.24 -0.64 -11.36
C PRO A 57 -0.68 -1.39 -10.12
N THR A 58 0.26 -1.90 -9.32
CA THR A 58 -0.05 -2.71 -8.14
C THR A 58 0.81 -2.30 -6.94
N VAL A 59 0.19 -2.25 -5.77
CA VAL A 59 0.85 -2.09 -4.47
C VAL A 59 0.59 -3.34 -3.64
N GLN A 60 1.64 -4.01 -3.20
CA GLN A 60 1.56 -5.19 -2.35
C GLN A 60 2.07 -4.87 -0.94
N ILE A 61 1.28 -5.19 0.08
CA ILE A 61 1.60 -4.93 1.49
C ILE A 61 1.49 -6.24 2.27
N GLU A 62 2.63 -6.85 2.59
CA GLU A 62 2.72 -8.12 3.30
C GLU A 62 3.43 -7.96 4.65
N LYS A 63 2.87 -8.53 5.73
CA LYS A 63 3.49 -8.55 7.07
C LYS A 63 3.96 -7.16 7.52
N THR A 64 3.18 -6.13 7.23
CA THR A 64 3.57 -4.74 7.46
C THR A 64 2.55 -4.03 8.34
N ASP A 65 3.04 -3.39 9.41
CA ASP A 65 2.21 -2.64 10.36
C ASP A 65 2.38 -1.13 10.10
N GLY A 66 1.31 -0.44 9.72
CA GLY A 66 1.34 1.00 9.42
C GLY A 66 1.94 1.27 8.05
N CYS A 67 1.09 1.50 7.05
CA CYS A 67 1.52 1.78 5.68
C CYS A 67 0.58 2.78 5.00
N HIS A 68 1.07 3.98 4.74
CA HIS A 68 0.32 5.03 4.04
C HIS A 68 0.81 5.15 2.60
N ILE A 69 -0.10 4.96 1.65
CA ILE A 69 0.19 5.08 0.22
C ILE A 69 -0.49 6.34 -0.32
N TYR A 70 0.29 7.26 -0.88
CA TYR A 70 -0.16 8.51 -1.48
C TYR A 70 -0.16 8.36 -3.00
N LEU A 71 -1.36 8.32 -3.56
CA LEU A 71 -1.58 8.19 -5.00
C LEU A 71 -1.41 9.53 -5.71
N SER A 72 -1.10 9.45 -7.00
CA SER A 72 -1.20 10.59 -7.91
C SER A 72 -2.57 10.58 -8.61
N LYS A 73 -2.87 11.63 -9.36
CA LYS A 73 -4.06 11.67 -10.24
C LYS A 73 -4.01 10.61 -11.36
N SER A 74 -2.82 10.13 -11.74
CA SER A 74 -2.65 9.12 -12.79
C SER A 74 -2.55 7.68 -12.26
N SER A 75 -2.54 7.48 -10.94
CA SER A 75 -2.50 6.17 -10.29
C SER A 75 -3.81 5.81 -9.57
N LEU A 76 -4.96 6.35 -10.00
CA LEU A 76 -6.24 6.06 -9.32
C LEU A 76 -6.76 4.63 -9.57
N ASN A 77 -6.20 3.95 -10.56
CA ASN A 77 -6.54 2.56 -10.89
C ASN A 77 -5.57 1.55 -10.26
N THR A 78 -4.77 1.96 -9.28
CA THR A 78 -3.83 1.06 -8.58
C THR A 78 -4.58 -0.06 -7.86
N GLU A 79 -4.15 -1.29 -8.08
CA GLU A 79 -4.61 -2.45 -7.34
C GLU A 79 -3.83 -2.62 -6.03
N PHE A 80 -4.53 -2.94 -4.94
CA PHE A 80 -3.92 -3.17 -3.64
C PHE A 80 -4.09 -4.64 -3.24
N ILE A 81 -2.97 -5.30 -2.99
CA ILE A 81 -2.92 -6.68 -2.52
C ILE A 81 -2.34 -6.67 -1.12
N THR A 82 -3.09 -7.16 -0.14
CA THR A 82 -2.68 -7.12 1.27
C THR A 82 -2.71 -8.49 1.91
N SER A 83 -1.78 -8.75 2.83
CA SER A 83 -1.72 -10.02 3.55
C SER A 83 -1.00 -9.85 4.90
N LYS A 84 -1.65 -10.23 6.00
CA LYS A 84 -1.08 -10.16 7.36
C LYS A 84 -0.53 -8.78 7.72
N SER A 85 -1.24 -7.72 7.31
CA SER A 85 -0.82 -6.33 7.49
C SER A 85 -1.93 -5.57 8.19
N SER A 86 -1.56 -4.51 8.93
CA SER A 86 -2.51 -3.67 9.66
C SER A 86 -2.21 -2.18 9.50
N GLU A 87 -3.16 -1.32 9.86
CA GLU A 87 -3.01 0.15 9.80
C GLU A 87 -2.63 0.65 8.38
N MET A 88 -3.29 0.10 7.36
CA MET A 88 -3.04 0.42 5.95
C MET A 88 -4.01 1.49 5.47
N THR A 89 -3.49 2.54 4.83
CA THR A 89 -4.30 3.67 4.36
C THR A 89 -3.92 4.08 2.94
N ILE A 90 -4.92 4.19 2.07
CA ILE A 90 -4.80 4.77 0.73
C ILE A 90 -5.17 6.26 0.84
N ASN A 91 -4.30 7.13 0.34
CA ASN A 91 -4.48 8.57 0.35
C ASN A 91 -4.71 8.99 -1.11
N VAL A 92 -5.95 9.40 -1.41
CA VAL A 92 -6.38 9.79 -2.77
C VAL A 92 -6.38 11.31 -2.88
N PRO A 93 -5.70 11.91 -3.88
CA PRO A 93 -5.65 13.36 -4.01
C PRO A 93 -7.05 13.93 -4.34
N CYS A 94 -7.51 14.90 -3.56
CA CYS A 94 -8.86 15.50 -3.70
C CYS A 94 -8.87 17.03 -3.88
N GLY A 95 -7.71 17.68 -3.83
CA GLY A 95 -7.55 19.13 -3.97
C GLY A 95 -6.09 19.51 -4.12
N ASP A 96 -5.78 20.81 -4.09
CA ASP A 96 -4.40 21.29 -4.15
C ASP A 96 -3.67 21.01 -2.84
N GLY A 97 -2.95 19.88 -2.80
CA GLY A 97 -2.17 19.42 -1.66
C GLY A 97 -2.95 18.60 -0.63
N GLU A 98 -4.25 18.40 -0.83
CA GLU A 98 -5.12 17.65 0.07
C GLU A 98 -5.32 16.20 -0.40
N TYR A 99 -5.42 15.30 0.58
CA TYR A 99 -5.72 13.88 0.38
C TYR A 99 -6.93 13.47 1.20
N LYS A 100 -7.78 12.64 0.60
CA LYS A 100 -8.81 11.90 1.31
C LYS A 100 -8.28 10.52 1.68
N GLU A 101 -8.43 10.15 2.94
CA GLU A 101 -7.95 8.88 3.48
C GLU A 101 -9.00 7.78 3.33
N TYR A 102 -8.54 6.60 2.92
CA TYR A 102 -9.33 5.40 2.76
C TYR A 102 -8.59 4.24 3.45
N PRO A 103 -8.99 3.85 4.67
CA PRO A 103 -8.39 2.71 5.35
C PRO A 103 -8.73 1.41 4.60
N ILE A 104 -7.74 0.52 4.43
CA ILE A 104 -7.95 -0.80 3.85
C ILE A 104 -8.47 -1.74 4.94
N PRO A 105 -9.60 -2.45 4.72
CA PRO A 105 -10.07 -3.45 5.66
C PRO A 105 -9.03 -4.55 5.91
N GLU A 106 -8.79 -4.86 7.16
CA GLU A 106 -7.82 -5.87 7.61
C GLU A 106 -8.47 -7.08 8.29
N GLN A 107 -9.76 -6.98 8.61
CA GLN A 107 -10.56 -8.07 9.16
C GLN A 107 -11.59 -8.54 8.14
N PHE A 108 -11.88 -9.84 8.12
CA PHE A 108 -12.80 -10.46 7.18
C PHE A 108 -13.70 -11.45 7.90
N LYS A 109 -14.98 -11.48 7.51
CA LYS A 109 -15.95 -12.49 7.96
C LYS A 109 -16.10 -13.53 6.87
N THR A 110 -16.00 -14.80 7.25
CA THR A 110 -16.18 -15.93 6.32
C THR A 110 -17.36 -16.77 6.77
N TYR A 111 -18.25 -17.06 5.82
CA TYR A 111 -19.47 -17.84 6.01
C TYR A 111 -19.47 -19.07 5.11
N LEU A 112 -20.10 -20.17 5.56
CA LEU A 112 -20.40 -21.31 4.71
C LEU A 112 -21.79 -21.12 4.08
N GLN A 113 -21.83 -20.64 2.84
CA GLN A 113 -23.04 -20.42 2.08
C GLN A 113 -23.64 -21.75 1.62
N GLY A 114 -24.87 -22.04 2.07
CA GLY A 114 -25.62 -23.24 1.69
C GLY A 114 -24.94 -24.56 2.04
N GLY A 115 -24.00 -24.55 2.99
CA GLY A 115 -23.23 -25.75 3.37
C GLY A 115 -22.14 -26.16 2.36
N LYS A 116 -21.88 -25.39 1.29
CA LYS A 116 -21.05 -25.85 0.15
C LYS A 116 -19.95 -24.89 -0.29
N GLN A 117 -20.14 -23.58 -0.11
CA GLN A 117 -19.21 -22.58 -0.64
C GLN A 117 -18.83 -21.58 0.45
N LEU A 118 -17.56 -21.15 0.47
CA LEU A 118 -17.13 -20.06 1.33
C LEU A 118 -17.45 -18.72 0.68
N LEU A 119 -18.07 -17.83 1.44
CA LEU A 119 -18.23 -16.42 1.11
C LEU A 119 -17.44 -15.60 2.14
N THR A 120 -16.50 -14.79 1.67
CA THR A 120 -15.70 -13.90 2.51
C THR A 120 -16.02 -12.46 2.16
N VAL A 121 -16.31 -11.64 3.17
CA VAL A 121 -16.54 -10.21 3.03
C VAL A 121 -15.66 -9.44 4.01
N PRO A 122 -15.21 -8.22 3.66
CA PRO A 122 -14.56 -7.32 4.61
C PRO A 122 -15.45 -7.09 5.84
N ASN A 123 -14.85 -7.09 7.02
CA ASN A 123 -15.51 -6.67 8.24
C ASN A 123 -15.24 -5.18 8.44
N GLU A 124 -16.14 -4.34 7.95
CA GLU A 124 -16.08 -2.92 8.20
C GLU A 124 -16.46 -2.65 9.67
N SER A 125 -15.50 -2.24 10.48
CA SER A 125 -15.79 -1.47 11.67
C SER A 125 -16.11 -0.05 11.21
N SER A 126 -17.37 0.34 11.23
CA SER A 126 -17.81 1.70 10.92
C SER A 126 -17.03 2.70 11.79
N GLY A 127 -16.00 3.27 11.19
CA GLY A 127 -15.18 4.37 11.71
C GLY A 127 -15.14 5.53 10.72
N VAL A 128 -16.18 5.64 9.88
CA VAL A 128 -16.55 6.84 9.12
C VAL A 128 -17.99 7.15 9.46
#